data_AF-A0A1G1KXK0-F1
#
_entry.id   AF-A0A1G1KXK0-F1
#
_cell.length_a   1.000
_cell.length_b   1.000
_cell.length_c   1.000
_cell.angle_alpha   90.00
_cell.angle_beta   90.00
_cell.angle_gamma   90.00
#
_symmetry.space_group_name_H-M   'P 1'
#
loop_
_entity.id
_entity.type
_entity.pdbx_description
1 polymer ?
#
loop_
_entity_poly.entity_id
_entity_poly.type
_entity_poly.pdbx_seq_one_letter_code
_entity_poly.pdbx_strand_id
1 'polypeptide(L)'
;MGDINSPYGQVKEVHQKHREQVLFIKEALLRIRDENALKDIEKTVEFLKQKVILHFEWEEKAVFPLALSLGELPLKQTVRELQKEHIDMIGWFDEIADIILKHGFHFVDEAVTKQFVGVAEKIVEKMLWHTQKEDRELYPVLEANQVSLKIRL
;
A
#
# COMPACT_ATOMS: atom_id res chain seq x y z
N MET A 1 19.57 -14.43 -3.58
CA MET A 1 19.14 -13.59 -2.45
C MET A 1 20.02 -12.36 -2.45
N GLY A 2 19.44 -11.17 -2.61
CA GLY A 2 20.21 -9.91 -2.66
C GLY A 2 20.69 -9.48 -1.28
N ASP A 3 21.70 -8.62 -1.23
CA ASP A 3 22.23 -8.05 0.02
C ASP A 3 21.17 -7.17 0.69
N ILE A 4 20.72 -7.55 1.90
CA ILE A 4 19.77 -6.78 2.73
C ILE A 4 20.31 -5.38 3.05
N ASN A 5 21.63 -5.20 3.06
CA ASN A 5 22.26 -3.90 3.32
C ASN A 5 22.27 -2.98 2.10
N SER A 6 21.88 -3.47 0.92
CA SER A 6 21.67 -2.61 -0.25
C SER A 6 20.40 -1.76 -0.07
N PRO A 7 20.34 -0.54 -0.64
CA PRO A 7 19.12 0.26 -0.68
C PRO A 7 17.88 -0.51 -1.16
N TYR A 8 18.07 -1.48 -2.06
CA TYR A 8 17.00 -2.33 -2.60
C TYR A 8 16.57 -3.45 -1.66
N GLY A 9 17.51 -4.01 -0.91
CA GLY A 9 17.21 -4.96 0.16
C GLY A 9 16.27 -4.35 1.20
N GLN A 10 16.51 -3.08 1.57
CA GLN A 10 15.68 -2.35 2.52
C GLN A 10 14.27 -2.07 1.96
N VAL A 11 14.14 -1.72 0.68
CA VAL A 11 12.82 -1.50 0.05
C VAL A 11 12.01 -2.80 0.00
N LYS A 12 12.64 -3.91 -0.39
CA LYS A 12 11.98 -5.23 -0.40
C LYS A 12 11.52 -5.66 0.99
N GLU A 13 12.29 -5.34 2.03
CA GLU A 13 11.91 -5.61 3.42
C GLU A 13 10.68 -4.79 3.84
N VAL A 14 10.63 -3.50 3.47
CA VAL A 14 9.44 -2.66 3.67
C VAL A 14 8.23 -3.25 2.95
N HIS A 15 8.37 -3.60 1.68
CA HIS A 15 7.30 -4.22 0.90
C HIS A 15 6.81 -5.53 1.49
N GLN A 16 7.73 -6.35 2.01
CA GLN A 16 7.37 -7.57 2.71
C GLN A 16 6.56 -7.26 3.98
N LYS A 17 7.01 -6.32 4.81
CA LYS A 17 6.28 -5.90 6.03
C LYS A 17 4.88 -5.36 5.70
N HIS A 18 4.78 -4.51 4.67
CA HIS A 18 3.50 -3.98 4.20
C HIS A 18 2.58 -5.11 3.71
N ARG A 19 3.09 -6.10 2.96
CA ARG A 19 2.30 -7.26 2.53
C ARG A 19 1.83 -8.12 3.70
N GLU A 20 2.69 -8.39 4.67
CA GLU A 20 2.34 -9.15 5.88
C GLU A 20 1.23 -8.43 6.66
N GLN A 21 1.33 -7.12 6.81
CA GLN A 21 0.28 -6.30 7.42
C GLN A 21 -1.01 -6.35 6.60
N VAL A 22 -0.94 -6.18 5.28
CA VAL A 22 -2.11 -6.27 4.38
C VAL A 22 -2.80 -7.63 4.42
N LEU A 23 -2.05 -8.72 4.55
CA LEU A 23 -2.62 -10.06 4.73
C LEU A 23 -3.30 -10.21 6.10
N PHE A 24 -2.71 -9.65 7.16
CA PHE A 24 -3.35 -9.60 8.47
C PHE A 24 -4.70 -8.86 8.42
N ILE A 25 -4.78 -7.74 7.67
CA ILE A 25 -6.03 -7.01 7.43
C ILE A 25 -7.08 -7.95 6.83
N LYS A 26 -6.70 -8.66 5.78
CA LYS A 26 -7.59 -9.60 5.08
C LYS A 26 -8.21 -10.62 6.04
N GLU A 27 -7.41 -11.19 6.93
CA GLU A 27 -7.87 -12.15 7.95
C GLU A 27 -8.72 -11.50 9.05
N ALA A 28 -8.46 -10.23 9.39
CA ALA A 28 -9.27 -9.48 10.36
C ALA A 28 -10.67 -9.16 9.80
N LEU A 29 -10.77 -8.82 8.52
CA LEU A 29 -12.06 -8.53 7.85
C LEU A 29 -13.03 -9.72 7.89
N LEU A 30 -12.53 -10.96 7.82
CA LEU A 30 -13.35 -12.18 7.95
C LEU A 30 -14.04 -12.30 9.31
N ARG A 31 -13.55 -11.59 10.33
CA ARG A 31 -14.03 -11.67 11.72
C ARG A 31 -14.52 -10.32 12.24
N ILE A 32 -14.88 -9.38 11.36
CA ILE A 32 -15.24 -7.98 11.69
C ILE A 32 -16.32 -7.80 12.78
N ARG A 33 -17.10 -8.85 13.09
CA ARG A 33 -18.11 -8.85 14.17
C ARG A 33 -17.58 -9.28 15.56
N ASP A 34 -16.32 -9.71 15.66
CA ASP A 34 -15.63 -10.02 16.92
C ASP A 34 -15.03 -8.72 17.50
N GLU A 35 -15.22 -8.46 18.79
CA GLU A 35 -14.66 -7.28 19.48
C GLU A 35 -13.13 -7.20 19.38
N ASN A 36 -12.44 -8.34 19.32
CA ASN A 36 -10.99 -8.36 19.12
C ASN A 36 -10.62 -7.96 17.68
N ALA A 37 -11.43 -8.32 16.70
CA ALA A 37 -11.21 -7.94 15.31
C ALA A 37 -11.40 -6.43 15.09
N LEU A 38 -12.27 -5.76 15.86
CA LEU A 38 -12.43 -4.31 15.79
C LEU A 38 -11.13 -3.56 16.14
N LYS A 39 -10.45 -3.97 17.21
CA LYS A 39 -9.14 -3.39 17.58
C LYS A 39 -8.08 -3.62 16.51
N ASP A 40 -8.14 -4.76 15.85
CA ASP A 40 -7.23 -5.09 14.75
C ASP A 40 -7.53 -4.25 13.49
N ILE A 41 -8.80 -3.97 13.23
CA ILE A 41 -9.27 -3.08 12.15
C ILE A 41 -8.90 -1.62 12.41
N GLU A 42 -8.98 -1.14 13.65
CA GLU A 42 -8.53 0.21 14.02
C GLU A 42 -7.05 0.41 13.75
N LYS A 43 -6.19 -0.50 14.26
CA LYS A 43 -4.74 -0.47 14.02
C LYS A 43 -4.42 -0.54 12.53
N THR A 44 -5.20 -1.33 11.81
CA THR A 44 -5.12 -1.50 10.36
C THR A 44 -5.36 -0.19 9.63
N VAL A 45 -6.45 0.52 9.94
CA VAL A 45 -6.78 1.78 9.28
C VAL A 45 -5.70 2.82 9.57
N GLU A 46 -5.18 2.85 10.80
CA GLU A 46 -4.07 3.74 11.16
C GLU A 46 -2.80 3.42 10.37
N PHE A 47 -2.47 2.13 10.23
CA PHE A 47 -1.34 1.70 9.40
C PHE A 47 -1.50 2.12 7.93
N LEU A 48 -2.67 1.88 7.34
CA LEU A 48 -2.96 2.26 5.95
C LEU A 48 -2.85 3.78 5.77
N LYS A 49 -3.43 4.57 6.66
CA LYS A 49 -3.38 6.04 6.57
C LYS A 49 -1.99 6.61 6.80
N GLN A 50 -1.26 6.13 7.80
CA GLN A 50 0.01 6.75 8.15
C GLN A 50 1.18 6.19 7.35
N LYS A 51 1.30 4.86 7.24
CA LYS A 51 2.52 4.25 6.69
C LYS A 51 2.45 4.09 5.18
N VAL A 52 1.30 3.68 4.64
CA VAL A 52 1.16 3.50 3.19
C VAL A 52 1.15 4.83 2.46
N ILE A 53 0.41 5.84 2.95
CA ILE A 53 0.40 7.17 2.32
C ILE A 53 1.79 7.82 2.35
N LEU A 54 2.52 7.73 3.47
CA LEU A 54 3.90 8.23 3.54
C LEU A 54 4.83 7.51 2.56
N HIS A 55 4.63 6.21 2.37
CA HIS A 55 5.37 5.43 1.39
C HIS A 55 5.10 5.89 -0.05
N PHE A 56 3.82 6.07 -0.43
CA PHE A 56 3.45 6.63 -1.72
C PHE A 56 4.03 8.02 -1.93
N GLU A 57 3.98 8.90 -0.91
CA GLU A 57 4.59 10.22 -1.02
C GLU A 57 6.09 10.17 -1.28
N TRP A 58 6.80 9.24 -0.63
CA TRP A 58 8.22 9.03 -0.87
C TRP A 58 8.47 8.54 -2.29
N GLU A 59 7.66 7.61 -2.81
CA GLU A 59 7.76 7.12 -4.18
C GLU A 59 7.53 8.22 -5.21
N GLU A 60 6.45 8.99 -5.05
CA GLU A 60 6.10 10.11 -5.93
C GLU A 60 7.17 11.20 -5.94
N LYS A 61 7.77 11.50 -4.78
CA LYS A 61 8.76 12.59 -4.64
C LYS A 61 10.18 12.17 -5.00
N ALA A 62 10.54 10.90 -4.80
CA ALA A 62 11.93 10.44 -4.92
C ALA A 62 12.12 9.33 -5.95
N VAL A 63 11.28 8.30 -5.94
CA VAL A 63 11.50 7.08 -6.74
C VAL A 63 11.04 7.27 -8.19
N PHE A 64 9.79 7.68 -8.39
CA PHE A 64 9.18 7.82 -9.70
C PHE A 64 9.86 8.86 -10.59
N PRO A 65 10.29 10.04 -10.09
CA PRO A 65 11.05 10.99 -10.90
C PRO A 65 12.35 10.41 -11.44
N LEU A 66 13.07 9.62 -10.61
CA LEU A 66 14.30 8.96 -11.03
C LEU A 66 14.00 7.90 -12.09
N ALA A 67 12.99 7.06 -11.89
CA ALA A 67 12.56 6.05 -12.86
C ALA A 67 12.15 6.68 -14.20
N LEU A 68 11.45 7.81 -14.19
CA LEU A 68 11.06 8.53 -15.40
C LEU A 68 12.26 9.13 -16.14
N SER A 69 13.33 9.51 -15.42
CA SER A 69 14.55 10.05 -15.99
C SER A 69 15.46 8.99 -16.61
N LEU A 70 15.50 7.79 -16.02
CA LEU A 70 16.40 6.70 -16.40
C LEU A 70 15.76 5.68 -17.35
N GLY A 71 14.43 5.52 -17.27
CA GLY A 71 13.72 4.44 -17.93
C GLY A 71 13.47 4.66 -19.43
N GLU A 72 13.40 3.56 -20.16
CA GLU A 72 12.78 3.53 -21.49
C GLU A 72 11.25 3.62 -21.40
N LEU A 73 10.59 3.74 -22.56
CA LEU A 73 9.13 3.90 -22.63
C LEU A 73 8.33 2.88 -21.79
N PRO A 74 8.69 1.57 -21.74
CA PRO A 74 7.98 0.61 -20.89
C PRO A 74 8.01 0.97 -19.41
N LEU A 75 9.18 1.32 -18.85
CA LEU A 75 9.26 1.72 -17.44
C LEU A 75 8.46 3.00 -17.18
N LYS A 76 8.47 3.96 -18.11
CA LYS A 76 7.67 5.18 -17.99
C LYS A 76 6.17 4.90 -18.01
N GLN A 77 5.73 3.84 -18.70
CA GLN A 77 4.34 3.39 -18.67
C GLN A 77 4.02 2.74 -17.32
N THR A 78 4.87 1.83 -16.82
CA THR A 78 4.73 1.23 -15.49
C THR A 78 4.62 2.30 -14.41
N VAL A 79 5.50 3.31 -14.40
CA VAL A 79 5.43 4.41 -13.41
C VAL A 79 4.09 5.14 -13.47
N ARG A 80 3.60 5.51 -14.67
CA ARG A 80 2.31 6.21 -14.79
C ARG A 80 1.13 5.36 -14.35
N GLU A 81 1.22 4.05 -14.53
CA GLU A 81 0.23 3.14 -13.97
C GLU A 81 0.28 3.15 -12.45
N LEU A 82 1.45 2.94 -11.84
CA LEU A 82 1.63 2.99 -10.38
C LEU A 82 1.10 4.30 -9.77
N GLN A 83 1.37 5.44 -10.39
CA GLN A 83 0.84 6.75 -9.97
C GLN A 83 -0.69 6.81 -10.00
N LYS A 84 -1.34 6.23 -11.01
CA LYS A 84 -2.81 6.13 -11.05
C LYS A 84 -3.33 5.23 -9.92
N GLU A 85 -2.63 4.13 -9.66
CA GLU A 85 -2.98 3.21 -8.58
C GLU A 85 -2.89 3.88 -7.20
N HIS A 86 -1.90 4.75 -6.97
CA HIS A 86 -1.82 5.57 -5.76
C HIS A 86 -3.06 6.45 -5.59
N ILE A 87 -3.47 7.15 -6.66
CA ILE A 87 -4.66 8.02 -6.62
C ILE A 87 -5.92 7.21 -6.28
N ASP A 88 -6.10 6.06 -6.93
CA ASP A 88 -7.25 5.18 -6.67
C ASP A 88 -7.27 4.70 -5.20
N MET A 89 -6.13 4.25 -4.68
CA MET A 89 -6.02 3.76 -3.30
C MET A 89 -6.22 4.86 -2.26
N ILE A 90 -5.71 6.08 -2.51
CA ILE A 90 -5.96 7.23 -1.65
C ILE A 90 -7.46 7.54 -1.59
N GLY A 91 -8.16 7.51 -2.73
CA GLY A 91 -9.61 7.68 -2.76
C GLY A 91 -10.37 6.63 -1.94
N TRP A 92 -9.92 5.38 -1.95
CA TRP A 92 -10.51 4.33 -1.10
C TRP A 92 -10.17 4.50 0.39
N PHE A 93 -8.99 5.02 0.73
CA PHE A 93 -8.65 5.37 2.11
C PHE A 93 -9.54 6.49 2.63
N ASP A 94 -9.87 7.48 1.80
CA ASP A 94 -10.83 8.54 2.13
C ASP A 94 -12.23 7.96 2.34
N GLU A 95 -12.66 7.01 1.50
CA GLU A 95 -13.96 6.33 1.69
C GLU A 95 -14.02 5.57 3.02
N ILE A 96 -12.96 4.82 3.38
CA ILE A 96 -12.85 4.17 4.69
C ILE A 96 -12.89 5.20 5.83
N ALA A 97 -12.18 6.32 5.67
CA ALA A 97 -12.15 7.40 6.66
C ALA A 97 -13.55 7.97 6.89
N ASP A 98 -14.31 8.20 5.83
CA ASP A 98 -15.66 8.74 5.88
C ASP A 98 -16.64 7.77 6.53
N ILE A 99 -16.54 6.48 6.23
CA ILE A 99 -17.37 5.45 6.86
C ILE A 99 -17.12 5.44 8.37
N ILE A 100 -15.84 5.42 8.78
CA ILE A 100 -15.45 5.42 10.19
C ILE A 100 -15.88 6.72 10.88
N LEU A 101 -15.73 7.87 10.23
CA LEU A 101 -16.13 9.16 10.80
C LEU A 101 -17.65 9.22 11.05
N LYS A 102 -18.46 8.65 10.16
CA LYS A 102 -19.93 8.67 10.24
C LYS A 102 -20.50 7.62 11.18
N HIS A 103 -19.90 6.44 11.24
CA HIS A 103 -20.47 5.27 11.91
C HIS A 103 -19.62 4.75 13.08
N GLY A 104 -18.42 5.30 13.28
CA GLY A 104 -17.42 4.73 14.17
C GLY A 104 -16.93 3.36 13.68
N PHE A 105 -16.24 2.64 14.56
CA PHE A 105 -15.87 1.23 14.34
C PHE A 105 -16.98 0.27 14.81
N HIS A 106 -18.22 0.75 14.93
CA HIS A 106 -19.36 -0.05 15.38
C HIS A 106 -20.18 -0.52 14.18
N PHE A 107 -19.75 -1.63 13.59
CA PHE A 107 -20.37 -2.27 12.42
C PHE A 107 -21.65 -3.04 12.77
N VAL A 108 -22.65 -2.34 13.30
CA VAL A 108 -23.97 -2.92 13.68
C VAL A 108 -24.89 -3.01 12.46
N ASP A 109 -24.78 -2.04 11.55
CA ASP A 109 -25.52 -2.03 10.28
C ASP A 109 -24.82 -2.93 9.24
N GLU A 110 -25.54 -3.91 8.73
CA GLU A 110 -25.03 -4.86 7.73
C GLU A 110 -24.66 -4.17 6.41
N ALA A 111 -25.40 -3.15 5.99
CA ALA A 111 -25.10 -2.41 4.77
C ALA A 111 -23.77 -1.63 4.90
N VAL A 112 -23.56 -0.97 6.05
CA VAL A 112 -22.32 -0.24 6.35
C VAL A 112 -21.14 -1.21 6.47
N THR A 113 -21.35 -2.35 7.16
CA THR A 113 -20.34 -3.42 7.25
C THR A 113 -19.91 -3.90 5.88
N LYS A 114 -20.88 -4.18 4.99
CA LYS A 114 -20.62 -4.67 3.64
C LYS A 114 -19.89 -3.62 2.79
N GLN A 115 -20.25 -2.35 2.92
CA GLN A 115 -19.54 -1.26 2.26
C GLN A 115 -18.09 -1.19 2.73
N PHE A 116 -17.87 -1.14 4.06
CA PHE A 116 -16.53 -1.09 4.64
C PHE A 116 -15.64 -2.25 4.18
N VAL A 117 -16.14 -3.48 4.31
CA VAL A 117 -15.43 -4.69 3.90
C VAL A 117 -15.11 -4.65 2.41
N GLY A 118 -16.08 -4.26 1.57
CA GLY A 118 -15.87 -4.19 0.13
C GLY A 118 -14.81 -3.16 -0.30
N VAL A 119 -14.69 -2.03 0.40
CA VAL A 119 -13.63 -1.05 0.14
C VAL A 119 -12.28 -1.56 0.66
N ALA A 120 -12.26 -2.16 1.85
CA ALA A 120 -11.04 -2.70 2.45
C ALA A 120 -10.47 -3.86 1.62
N GLU A 121 -11.32 -4.75 1.07
CA GLU A 121 -10.89 -5.82 0.16
C GLU A 121 -10.25 -5.27 -1.11
N LYS A 122 -10.83 -4.23 -1.73
CA LYS A 122 -10.22 -3.58 -2.91
C LYS A 122 -8.83 -3.02 -2.61
N ILE A 123 -8.68 -2.35 -1.47
CA ILE A 123 -7.38 -1.84 -1.01
C ILE A 123 -6.38 -2.99 -0.84
N VAL A 124 -6.77 -4.05 -0.13
CA VAL A 124 -5.92 -5.20 0.14
C VAL A 124 -5.44 -5.83 -1.17
N GLU A 125 -6.36 -6.12 -2.08
CA GLU A 125 -6.03 -6.72 -3.38
C GLU A 125 -5.12 -5.81 -4.20
N LYS A 126 -5.40 -4.51 -4.23
CA LYS A 126 -4.62 -3.55 -5.00
C LYS A 126 -3.22 -3.38 -4.44
N MET A 127 -3.06 -3.28 -3.11
CA MET A 127 -1.76 -3.18 -2.44
C MET A 127 -0.87 -4.40 -2.70
N LEU A 128 -1.45 -5.61 -2.65
CA LEU A 128 -0.71 -6.84 -2.94
C LEU A 128 -0.20 -6.87 -4.38
N TRP A 129 -1.02 -6.48 -5.34
CA TRP A 129 -0.62 -6.39 -6.75
C TRP A 129 0.38 -5.26 -7.03
N HIS A 130 0.15 -4.10 -6.43
CA HIS A 130 0.97 -2.91 -6.58
C HIS A 130 2.41 -3.16 -6.15
N THR A 131 2.61 -3.62 -4.90
CA THR A 131 3.96 -3.92 -4.38
C THR A 131 4.68 -5.02 -5.17
N GLN A 132 3.94 -5.98 -5.75
CA GLN A 132 4.52 -6.99 -6.65
C GLN A 132 4.96 -6.41 -7.99
N LYS A 133 4.18 -5.48 -8.56
CA LYS A 133 4.52 -4.78 -9.81
C LYS A 133 5.81 -3.99 -9.61
N GLU A 134 5.93 -3.26 -8.51
CA GLU A 134 7.13 -2.47 -8.21
C GLU A 134 8.37 -3.34 -8.01
N ASP A 135 8.26 -4.42 -7.23
CA ASP A 135 9.33 -5.38 -6.98
C ASP A 135 9.85 -6.06 -8.26
N ARG A 136 8.98 -6.22 -9.27
CA ARG A 136 9.29 -6.92 -10.53
C ARG A 136 9.74 -5.99 -11.65
N GLU A 137 9.15 -4.81 -11.75
CA GLU A 137 9.28 -3.96 -12.94
C GLU A 137 10.02 -2.65 -12.66
N LEU A 138 9.83 -2.06 -11.47
CA LEU A 138 10.41 -0.75 -11.14
C LEU A 138 11.78 -0.89 -10.49
N TYR A 139 11.83 -1.56 -9.34
CA TYR A 139 13.02 -1.62 -8.51
C TYR A 139 14.22 -2.31 -9.19
N PRO A 140 14.06 -3.41 -9.96
CA PRO A 140 15.19 -4.01 -10.68
C PRO A 140 15.87 -3.05 -11.67
N VAL A 141 15.11 -2.15 -12.33
CA VAL A 141 15.71 -1.20 -13.26
C VAL A 141 16.50 -0.13 -12.51
N LEU A 142 15.97 0.37 -11.41
CA LEU A 142 16.68 1.35 -10.59
C LEU A 142 17.95 0.74 -9.96
N GLU A 143 17.91 -0.55 -9.57
CA GLU A 143 19.06 -1.32 -9.07
C GLU A 143 20.15 -1.47 -10.14
N ALA A 144 19.78 -1.83 -11.36
CA ALA A 144 20.70 -1.93 -12.49
C ALA A 144 21.39 -0.60 -12.82
N ASN A 145 20.74 0.53 -12.51
CA ASN A 145 21.28 1.88 -12.69
C ASN A 145 22.03 2.42 -11.44
N GLN A 146 22.29 1.57 -10.43
CA GLN A 146 23.03 1.91 -9.21
C GLN A 146 22.44 3.11 -8.44
N VAL A 147 21.13 3.30 -8.51
CA VAL A 147 20.44 4.39 -7.81
C VAL A 147 20.45 4.10 -6.30
N SER A 148 20.98 5.02 -5.50
CA SER A 148 20.89 4.93 -4.04
C SER A 148 19.57 5.51 -3.56
N LEU A 149 18.67 4.65 -3.10
CA LEU A 149 17.41 5.05 -2.48
C LEU A 149 17.61 5.22 -0.97
N LYS A 150 17.35 6.43 -0.44
CA LYS A 150 17.24 6.64 1.01
C LYS A 150 15.76 6.55 1.39
N ILE A 151 15.38 5.45 2.03
CA ILE A 151 14.03 5.26 2.57
C ILE A 151 13.81 6.27 3.71
N ARG A 152 12.68 6.96 3.69
CA ARG A 152 12.19 7.79 4.80
C ARG A 152 10.77 7.33 5.13
N LEU A 153 10.63 6.42 6.11
CA LEU A 153 9.36 5.83 6.56
C LEU A 153 9.21 5.91 8.09
#